data_AF-A0A952DN66-F1
#
_entry.id   AF-A0A952DN66-F1
#
_cell.length_a   1.000
_cell.length_b   1.000
_cell.length_c   1.000
_cell.angle_alpha   90.00
_cell.angle_beta   90.00
_cell.angle_gamma   90.00
#
_symmetry.space_group_name_H-M   'P 1'
#
loop_
_entity.id
_entity.type
_entity.pdbx_description
1 polymer ?
#
loop_
_entity_poly.entity_id
_entity_poly.type
_entity_poly.pdbx_seq_one_letter_code
_entity_poly.pdbx_strand_id
1 'polypeptide(L)'
;MKVCSLYGAGFYYIPGTDTCIKIGGFVRTEWNHNANGSFAPMLDGTNALYTRDGNTLLNRSRGVVTFDTRSQTEFGTLRSYLRAGWQWTSQDATVGGSSATVYLDRAFIQIAGFTFGKTQSFFDFFCTGCYSLQTNKLWVDTGGSGTPVFAYTAQLGNGVTATVSIEDYTEQRLPIVNTNTAAVGGAGQPATLAAALFPLGVTQTSFHHGYETPDVVGNIRVDQAWGSAQVMGALHLNQANYYNGANQTAHPDEKWGWAVGAGLTLKMPWNA
;
A
#
# COMPACT_ATOMS: atom_id res chain seq x y z
N MET A 1 2.49 -7.07 35.06
CA MET A 1 3.03 -6.07 34.11
C MET A 1 2.93 -4.69 34.74
N LYS A 2 3.92 -3.81 34.49
CA LYS A 2 3.90 -2.41 34.96
C LYS A 2 3.41 -1.51 33.83
N VAL A 3 2.54 -0.56 34.13
CA VAL A 3 2.08 0.45 33.17
C VAL A 3 3.24 1.37 32.84
N CYS A 4 3.45 1.65 31.54
CA CYS A 4 4.38 2.67 31.10
C CYS A 4 3.59 3.93 30.74
N SER A 5 3.55 4.89 31.67
CA SER A 5 2.84 6.16 31.48
C SER A 5 3.55 7.12 30.52
N LEU A 6 4.85 6.92 30.26
CA LEU A 6 5.68 7.83 29.45
C LEU A 6 5.14 8.06 28.04
N TYR A 7 4.54 7.05 27.41
CA TYR A 7 4.01 7.13 26.04
C TYR A 7 2.48 7.10 25.98
N GLY A 8 1.82 7.28 27.12
CA GLY A 8 0.36 7.36 27.23
C GLY A 8 -0.34 6.02 27.44
N ALA A 9 -1.67 6.05 27.32
CA ALA A 9 -2.53 4.91 27.64
C ALA A 9 -2.29 3.70 26.72
N GLY A 10 -2.33 2.50 27.33
CA GLY A 10 -2.17 1.22 26.64
C GLY A 10 -0.73 0.75 26.47
N PHE A 11 0.26 1.49 26.99
CA PHE A 11 1.66 1.06 27.04
C PHE A 11 1.99 0.35 28.36
N TYR A 12 2.77 -0.71 28.26
CA TYR A 12 3.29 -1.50 29.37
C TYR A 12 4.79 -1.69 29.22
N TYR A 13 5.53 -1.85 30.32
CA TYR A 13 6.94 -2.19 30.24
C TYR A 13 7.13 -3.64 29.81
N ILE A 14 8.05 -3.87 28.87
CA ILE A 14 8.55 -5.21 28.56
C ILE A 14 9.37 -5.68 29.78
N PRO A 15 9.07 -6.86 30.36
CA PRO A 15 9.76 -7.35 31.54
C PRO A 15 11.29 -7.34 31.37
N GLY A 16 11.99 -6.78 32.35
CA GLY A 16 13.46 -6.70 32.36
C GLY A 16 14.05 -5.57 31.51
N THR A 17 13.24 -4.65 30.99
CA THR A 17 13.71 -3.51 30.19
C THR A 17 12.96 -2.23 30.53
N ASP A 18 13.52 -1.08 30.14
CA ASP A 18 12.84 0.22 30.16
C ASP A 18 12.05 0.51 28.87
N THR A 19 11.93 -0.49 27.98
CA THR A 19 11.17 -0.37 26.73
C THR A 19 9.69 -0.56 26.99
N CYS A 20 8.89 0.35 26.47
CA CYS A 20 7.44 0.29 26.55
C CYS A 20 6.86 -0.35 25.30
N ILE A 21 5.84 -1.18 25.45
CA ILE A 21 5.13 -1.85 24.37
C ILE A 21 3.62 -1.57 24.46
N LYS A 22 3.01 -1.28 23.32
CA LYS A 22 1.57 -1.30 23.12
C LYS A 22 1.22 -2.41 22.15
N ILE A 23 0.33 -3.30 22.59
CA ILE A 23 -0.23 -4.36 21.76
C ILE A 23 -1.66 -3.97 21.42
N GLY A 24 -2.00 -4.05 20.15
CA GLY A 24 -3.34 -3.79 19.65
C GLY A 24 -3.66 -4.70 18.48
N GLY A 25 -4.83 -4.51 17.88
CA GLY A 25 -5.25 -5.32 16.76
C GLY A 25 -6.75 -5.23 16.53
N PHE A 26 -7.22 -6.01 15.56
CA PHE A 26 -8.65 -6.20 15.32
C PHE A 26 -8.90 -7.54 14.64
N VAL A 27 -10.13 -8.02 14.76
CA VAL A 27 -10.67 -9.09 13.93
C VAL A 27 -11.77 -8.51 13.07
N ARG A 28 -11.76 -8.85 11.79
CA ARG A 28 -12.79 -8.44 10.84
C ARG A 28 -13.30 -9.66 10.07
N THR A 29 -14.60 -9.76 9.94
CA THR A 29 -15.26 -10.69 9.03
C THR A 29 -16.08 -9.93 8.00
N GLU A 30 -16.11 -10.45 6.78
CA GLU A 30 -16.79 -9.84 5.64
C GLU A 30 -17.55 -10.90 4.87
N TRP A 31 -18.75 -10.53 4.45
CA TRP A 31 -19.62 -11.32 3.59
C TRP A 31 -19.86 -10.45 2.36
N ASN A 32 -19.30 -10.86 1.23
CA ASN A 32 -19.34 -10.09 -0.01
C ASN A 32 -20.27 -10.81 -0.98
N HIS A 33 -21.25 -10.08 -1.51
CA HIS A 33 -22.19 -10.58 -2.52
C HIS A 33 -21.98 -9.83 -3.83
N ASN A 34 -21.92 -10.56 -4.95
CA ASN A 34 -21.63 -10.02 -6.29
C ASN A 34 -20.34 -9.17 -6.33
N ALA A 35 -19.28 -9.69 -5.72
CA ALA A 35 -17.99 -9.04 -5.62
C ALA A 35 -16.88 -10.09 -5.75
N ASN A 36 -15.70 -9.67 -6.24
CA ASN A 36 -14.50 -10.51 -6.34
C ASN A 36 -13.65 -10.54 -5.06
N GLY A 37 -14.19 -9.97 -3.98
CA GLY A 37 -13.56 -9.93 -2.67
C GLY A 37 -13.81 -8.60 -1.98
N SER A 38 -12.99 -8.32 -0.97
CA SER A 38 -13.09 -7.08 -0.22
C SER A 38 -12.77 -5.87 -1.06
N PHE A 39 -13.73 -4.93 -1.13
CA PHE A 39 -13.60 -3.71 -1.92
C PHE A 39 -13.27 -3.96 -3.40
N ALA A 40 -13.59 -5.16 -3.91
CA ALA A 40 -13.30 -5.57 -5.29
C ALA A 40 -14.62 -5.84 -6.03
N PRO A 41 -15.02 -4.95 -6.96
CA PRO A 41 -16.22 -5.18 -7.76
C PRO A 41 -16.01 -6.36 -8.71
N MET A 42 -17.10 -7.01 -9.13
CA MET A 42 -17.07 -8.18 -10.00
C MET A 42 -16.88 -7.77 -11.47
N LEU A 43 -15.70 -7.23 -11.80
CA LEU A 43 -15.37 -6.70 -13.13
C LEU A 43 -14.43 -7.60 -13.94
N ASP A 44 -13.92 -8.68 -13.36
CA ASP A 44 -12.95 -9.58 -13.97
C ASP A 44 -13.11 -11.05 -13.50
N GLY A 45 -12.44 -11.98 -14.19
CA GLY A 45 -12.46 -13.42 -13.90
C GLY A 45 -13.80 -14.13 -14.18
N THR A 46 -13.88 -15.42 -13.83
CA THR A 46 -15.08 -16.27 -14.05
C THR A 46 -16.34 -15.70 -13.40
N ASN A 47 -16.18 -15.00 -12.27
CA ASN A 47 -17.28 -14.38 -11.54
C ASN A 47 -17.95 -13.27 -12.38
N ALA A 48 -17.18 -12.45 -13.12
CA ALA A 48 -17.72 -11.39 -13.98
C ALA A 48 -18.48 -11.92 -15.22
N LEU A 49 -18.35 -13.19 -15.55
CA LEU A 49 -19.06 -13.83 -16.66
C LEU A 49 -20.48 -14.31 -16.27
N TYR A 50 -20.85 -14.25 -14.98
CA TYR A 50 -22.14 -14.74 -14.45
C TYR A 50 -22.51 -16.17 -14.89
N THR A 51 -21.49 -17.00 -15.14
CA THR A 51 -21.67 -18.43 -15.44
C THR A 51 -21.88 -19.23 -14.16
N ARG A 52 -22.30 -20.50 -14.29
CA ARG A 52 -22.46 -21.41 -13.14
C ARG A 52 -21.15 -21.75 -12.43
N ASP A 53 -20.01 -21.48 -13.07
CA ASP A 53 -18.68 -21.67 -12.49
C ASP A 53 -18.21 -20.45 -11.67
N GLY A 54 -18.97 -19.34 -11.72
CA GLY A 54 -18.70 -18.13 -10.95
C GLY A 54 -19.31 -18.16 -9.54
N ASN A 55 -18.57 -17.65 -8.56
CA ASN A 55 -19.02 -17.55 -7.18
C ASN A 55 -19.52 -16.15 -6.87
N THR A 56 -20.81 -16.04 -6.57
CA THR A 56 -21.48 -14.78 -6.24
C THR A 56 -21.40 -14.41 -4.76
N LEU A 57 -20.87 -15.30 -3.92
CA LEU A 57 -20.68 -15.09 -2.49
C LEU A 57 -19.23 -15.40 -2.10
N LEU A 58 -18.58 -14.45 -1.44
CA LEU A 58 -17.22 -14.57 -0.90
C LEU A 58 -17.16 -14.13 0.56
N ASN A 59 -16.69 -15.02 1.41
CA ASN A 59 -16.53 -14.77 2.84
C ASN A 59 -15.06 -14.59 3.18
N ARG A 60 -14.76 -13.64 4.05
CA ARG A 60 -13.40 -13.36 4.49
C ARG A 60 -13.34 -13.19 6.00
N SER A 61 -12.30 -13.75 6.60
CA SER A 61 -11.99 -13.56 8.01
C SER A 61 -10.53 -13.15 8.14
N ARG A 62 -10.28 -12.07 8.89
CA ARG A 62 -8.97 -11.46 9.02
C ARG A 62 -8.69 -11.11 10.47
N GLY A 63 -7.53 -11.53 10.97
CA GLY A 63 -6.97 -11.11 12.24
C GLY A 63 -5.73 -10.25 12.01
N VAL A 64 -5.66 -9.10 12.66
CA VAL A 64 -4.50 -8.20 12.62
C VAL A 64 -4.01 -7.96 14.04
N VAL A 65 -2.70 -7.98 14.20
CA VAL A 65 -2.01 -7.59 15.43
C VAL A 65 -1.07 -6.41 15.14
N THR A 66 -0.93 -5.56 16.14
CA THR A 66 0.01 -4.43 16.12
C THR A 66 0.87 -4.47 17.36
N PHE A 67 2.17 -4.19 17.17
CA PHE A 67 3.14 -4.03 18.25
C PHE A 67 3.84 -2.69 18.03
N ASP A 68 3.70 -1.76 18.97
CA ASP A 68 4.41 -0.48 18.99
C ASP A 68 5.33 -0.48 20.21
N THR A 69 6.63 -0.61 20.00
CA THR A 69 7.63 -0.53 21.06
C THR A 69 8.35 0.81 21.01
N ARG A 70 8.61 1.39 22.18
CA ARG A 70 9.27 2.68 22.32
C ARG A 70 10.27 2.66 23.46
N SER A 71 11.48 3.12 23.17
CA SER A 71 12.55 3.27 24.16
C SER A 71 13.13 4.68 24.07
N GLN A 72 13.46 5.28 25.21
CA GLN A 72 14.21 6.54 25.22
C GLN A 72 15.68 6.24 24.95
N THR A 73 16.27 7.01 24.04
CA THR A 73 17.70 6.99 23.74
C THR A 73 18.25 8.40 23.81
N GLU A 74 19.57 8.55 23.80
CA GLU A 74 20.22 9.86 23.77
C GLU A 74 19.87 10.69 22.52
N PHE A 75 19.44 10.02 21.45
CA PHE A 75 19.02 10.63 20.18
C PHE A 75 17.49 10.82 20.09
N GLY A 76 16.79 10.68 21.21
CA GLY A 76 15.33 10.76 21.31
C GLY A 76 14.66 9.38 21.33
N THR A 77 13.35 9.36 21.09
CA THR A 77 12.57 8.12 21.13
C THR A 77 12.90 7.20 19.95
N LEU A 78 13.43 6.01 20.23
CA LEU A 78 13.48 4.91 19.29
C LEU A 78 12.12 4.20 19.29
N ARG A 79 11.47 4.14 18.13
CA ARG A 79 10.19 3.46 17.94
C ARG A 79 10.35 2.31 16.96
N SER A 80 9.85 1.14 17.30
CA SER A 80 9.66 0.04 16.35
C SER A 80 8.18 -0.29 16.27
N TYR A 81 7.66 -0.40 15.04
CA TYR A 81 6.25 -0.63 14.80
C TYR A 81 6.04 -1.79 13.84
N LEU A 82 5.19 -2.72 14.24
CA LEU A 82 4.78 -3.88 13.47
C LEU A 82 3.26 -3.89 13.35
N ARG A 83 2.76 -4.12 12.13
CA ARG A 83 1.36 -4.48 11.86
C ARG A 83 1.35 -5.65 10.89
N ALA A 84 0.91 -6.80 11.36
CA ALA A 84 0.86 -8.04 10.60
C ALA A 84 -0.49 -8.73 10.81
N GLY A 85 -0.86 -9.59 9.88
CA GLY A 85 -2.12 -10.30 9.98
C GLY A 85 -2.20 -11.59 9.20
N TRP A 86 -3.29 -12.30 9.45
CA TRP A 86 -3.70 -13.51 8.77
C TRP A 86 -5.05 -13.23 8.12
N GLN A 87 -5.21 -13.73 6.91
CA GLN A 87 -6.44 -13.63 6.15
C GLN A 87 -6.80 -14.99 5.59
N TRP A 88 -8.04 -15.41 5.81
CA TRP A 88 -8.65 -16.51 5.10
C TRP A 88 -9.81 -15.98 4.26
N THR A 89 -9.87 -16.36 2.99
CA THR A 89 -10.99 -16.09 2.10
C THR A 89 -11.56 -17.41 1.61
N SER A 90 -12.88 -17.51 1.51
CA SER A 90 -13.52 -18.66 0.86
C SER A 90 -12.96 -18.80 -0.55
N GLN A 91 -12.59 -20.02 -0.94
CA GLN A 91 -11.99 -20.37 -2.23
C GLN A 91 -10.53 -19.92 -2.42
N ASP A 92 -9.85 -19.43 -1.37
CA ASP A 92 -8.39 -19.28 -1.43
C ASP A 92 -7.75 -20.63 -1.77
N ALA A 93 -6.87 -20.63 -2.77
CA ALA A 93 -6.12 -21.83 -3.15
C ALA A 93 -5.31 -22.32 -1.94
N THR A 94 -5.35 -23.63 -1.68
CA THR A 94 -4.54 -24.23 -0.63
C THR A 94 -3.07 -24.16 -1.03
N VAL A 95 -2.31 -23.25 -0.43
CA VAL A 95 -0.86 -23.14 -0.64
C VAL A 95 -0.16 -23.66 0.61
N GLY A 96 0.69 -24.68 0.45
CA GLY A 96 1.43 -25.28 1.57
C GLY A 96 0.54 -25.91 2.66
N GLY A 97 -0.67 -26.36 2.32
CA GLY A 97 -1.60 -27.00 3.26
C GLY A 97 -2.47 -26.03 4.08
N SER A 98 -2.39 -24.72 3.82
CA SER A 98 -3.24 -23.70 4.46
C SER A 98 -3.98 -22.88 3.40
N SER A 99 -5.26 -22.59 3.64
CA SER A 99 -6.05 -21.64 2.84
C SER A 99 -5.93 -20.21 3.38
N ALA A 100 -5.03 -19.92 4.33
CA ALA A 100 -4.86 -18.60 4.93
C ALA A 100 -3.53 -17.94 4.51
N THR A 101 -3.62 -16.69 4.04
CA THR A 101 -2.50 -15.84 3.68
C THR A 101 -1.99 -15.05 4.88
N VAL A 102 -0.67 -15.01 5.07
CA VAL A 102 0.00 -14.12 6.04
C VAL A 102 0.46 -12.87 5.30
N TYR A 103 0.27 -11.70 5.91
CA TYR A 103 0.72 -10.44 5.31
C TYR A 103 1.28 -9.48 6.38
N LEU A 104 2.12 -8.57 5.89
CA LEU A 104 2.85 -7.59 6.69
C LEU A 104 2.55 -6.19 6.13
N ASP A 105 1.60 -5.48 6.77
CA ASP A 105 1.21 -4.12 6.35
C ASP A 105 2.30 -3.11 6.72
N ARG A 106 2.88 -3.23 7.92
CA ARG A 106 3.88 -2.29 8.44
C ARG A 106 4.96 -3.04 9.22
N ALA A 107 6.21 -2.66 9.03
CA ALA A 107 7.34 -3.13 9.81
C ALA A 107 8.48 -2.11 9.69
N PHE A 108 8.54 -1.16 10.60
CA PHE A 108 9.51 -0.06 10.50
C PHE A 108 10.09 0.35 11.85
N ILE A 109 11.24 1.02 11.78
CA ILE A 109 11.94 1.65 12.89
C ILE A 109 12.02 3.16 12.63
N GLN A 110 11.80 3.97 13.67
CA GLN A 110 11.96 5.43 13.62
C GLN A 110 12.87 5.90 14.75
N ILE A 111 13.78 6.82 14.42
CA ILE A 111 14.68 7.47 15.39
C ILE A 111 15.20 8.78 14.79
N ALA A 112 15.25 9.85 15.59
CA ALA A 112 15.84 11.14 15.20
C ALA A 112 15.38 11.69 13.82
N GLY A 113 14.10 11.47 13.47
CA GLY A 113 13.52 11.89 12.18
C GLY A 113 13.71 10.88 11.04
N PHE A 114 14.57 9.87 11.19
CA PHE A 114 14.70 8.81 10.21
C PHE A 114 13.60 7.75 10.35
N THR A 115 13.24 7.12 9.23
CA THR A 115 12.34 5.96 9.17
C THR A 115 12.91 4.92 8.21
N PHE A 116 12.97 3.66 8.65
CA PHE A 116 13.49 2.54 7.87
C PHE A 116 12.53 1.36 7.94
N GLY A 117 12.28 0.70 6.82
CA GLY A 117 11.46 -0.50 6.75
C GLY A 117 10.16 -0.29 5.97
N LYS A 118 9.17 -1.15 6.17
CA LYS A 118 7.91 -1.14 5.41
C LYS A 118 6.87 -0.21 6.06
N THR A 119 6.52 0.88 5.38
CA THR A 119 5.52 1.86 5.87
C THR A 119 4.64 2.40 4.74
N GLN A 120 3.75 3.34 5.02
CA GLN A 120 3.04 4.06 3.97
C GLN A 120 4.03 4.97 3.21
N SER A 121 3.94 5.01 1.89
CA SER A 121 4.68 5.92 1.03
C SER A 121 4.51 7.37 1.49
N PHE A 122 5.59 8.14 1.45
CA PHE A 122 5.56 9.57 1.73
C PHE A 122 4.95 10.38 0.57
N PHE A 123 4.65 9.74 -0.57
CA PHE A 123 3.85 10.33 -1.63
C PHE A 123 2.37 10.26 -1.32
N ASP A 124 1.91 9.35 -0.46
CA ASP A 124 0.50 9.28 -0.09
C ASP A 124 0.11 10.45 0.83
N PHE A 125 -1.06 11.03 0.57
CA PHE A 125 -1.68 12.01 1.46
C PHE A 125 -3.02 11.54 2.01
N PHE A 126 -3.83 10.92 1.16
CA PHE A 126 -5.19 10.51 1.49
C PHE A 126 -5.29 9.00 1.68
N CYS A 127 -5.81 8.58 2.82
CA CYS A 127 -6.13 7.17 3.10
C CYS A 127 -7.58 6.90 2.73
N THR A 128 -7.82 6.24 1.60
CA THR A 128 -9.21 5.99 1.15
C THR A 128 -9.93 5.05 2.12
N GLY A 129 -9.23 4.03 2.61
CA GLY A 129 -9.78 3.06 3.57
C GLY A 129 -10.13 3.63 4.94
N CYS A 130 -9.71 4.86 5.25
CA CYS A 130 -10.01 5.54 6.51
C CYS A 130 -11.38 6.25 6.48
N TYR A 131 -11.87 6.60 5.29
CA TYR A 131 -13.09 7.38 5.11
C TYR A 131 -14.17 6.66 4.32
N SER A 132 -13.84 5.54 3.66
CA SER A 132 -14.78 4.83 2.82
C SER A 132 -14.65 3.31 2.98
N LEU A 133 -15.81 2.66 2.99
CA LEU A 133 -15.95 1.22 2.80
C LEU A 133 -16.29 0.88 1.33
N GLN A 134 -16.19 1.83 0.39
CA GLN A 134 -16.53 1.61 -1.02
C GLN A 134 -15.36 1.08 -1.86
N THR A 135 -15.76 0.51 -3.00
CA THR A 135 -15.01 -0.22 -4.02
C THR A 135 -14.24 0.65 -5.03
N ASN A 136 -14.32 1.98 -4.91
CA ASN A 136 -13.78 2.90 -5.91
C ASN A 136 -12.34 3.29 -5.55
N LYS A 137 -11.43 2.31 -5.59
CA LYS A 137 -10.00 2.62 -5.54
C LYS A 137 -9.60 3.26 -6.87
N LEU A 138 -9.37 4.57 -6.85
CA LEU A 138 -8.47 5.18 -7.83
C LEU A 138 -7.06 4.81 -7.38
N TRP A 139 -6.44 3.92 -8.14
CA TRP A 139 -5.23 3.19 -7.75
C TRP A 139 -4.02 4.12 -7.64
N VAL A 140 -3.70 4.56 -6.41
CA VAL A 140 -2.35 4.70 -5.79
C VAL A 140 -2.59 5.05 -4.30
N ASP A 141 -2.65 4.05 -3.41
CA ASP A 141 -2.72 4.25 -1.94
C ASP A 141 -2.03 3.06 -1.26
N THR A 142 -0.87 3.30 -0.65
CA THR A 142 -0.10 2.33 0.13
C THR A 142 -0.50 2.27 1.60
N GLY A 143 -1.54 3.02 2.00
CA GLY A 143 -2.17 2.96 3.31
C GLY A 143 -2.55 1.53 3.71
N GLY A 144 -2.87 0.66 2.76
CA GLY A 144 -3.06 -0.77 2.97
C GLY A 144 -1.74 -1.55 3.01
N SER A 145 -1.14 -1.77 1.84
CA SER A 145 -0.01 -2.69 1.62
C SER A 145 1.31 -2.19 2.20
N GLY A 146 1.54 -0.88 2.23
CA GLY A 146 2.84 -0.28 2.52
C GLY A 146 3.87 -0.49 1.40
N THR A 147 5.03 0.13 1.55
CA THR A 147 6.22 -0.05 0.73
C THR A 147 7.47 0.02 1.63
N PRO A 148 8.54 -0.74 1.32
CA PRO A 148 9.88 -0.49 1.87
C PRO A 148 10.36 0.94 1.62
N VAL A 149 10.80 1.62 2.68
CA VAL A 149 11.34 2.98 2.63
C VAL A 149 12.63 3.13 3.43
N PHE A 150 13.44 4.09 3.00
CA PHE A 150 14.40 4.81 3.82
C PHE A 150 14.07 6.29 3.72
N ALA A 151 13.77 6.95 4.83
CA ALA A 151 13.28 8.32 4.83
C ALA A 151 13.87 9.15 5.94
N TYR A 152 13.94 10.46 5.72
CA TYR A 152 14.23 11.46 6.74
C TYR A 152 13.14 12.53 6.73
N THR A 153 12.57 12.80 7.90
CA THR A 153 11.55 13.83 8.11
C THR A 153 12.09 14.90 9.06
N ALA A 154 12.23 16.13 8.56
CA ALA A 154 12.54 17.31 9.34
C ALA A 154 11.27 17.93 9.90
N GLN A 155 11.29 18.32 11.17
CA GLN A 155 10.27 19.19 11.75
C GLN A 155 10.68 20.65 11.57
N LEU A 156 9.85 21.43 10.90
CA LEU A 156 10.09 22.85 10.61
C LEU A 156 9.37 23.79 11.60
N GLY A 157 8.60 23.22 12.54
CA GLY A 157 7.81 23.96 13.52
C GLY A 157 6.39 24.28 13.02
N ASN A 158 5.52 24.73 13.93
CA ASN A 158 4.12 25.12 13.63
C ASN A 158 3.30 24.07 12.85
N GLY A 159 3.60 22.79 13.10
CA GLY A 159 2.95 21.67 12.41
C GLY A 159 3.45 21.40 11.00
N VAL A 160 4.50 22.09 10.55
CA VAL A 160 5.12 21.88 9.23
C VAL A 160 6.24 20.84 9.32
N THR A 161 6.23 19.89 8.41
CA THR A 161 7.29 18.89 8.21
C THR A 161 7.72 18.84 6.76
N ALA A 162 8.97 18.48 6.52
CA ALA A 162 9.48 18.15 5.19
C ALA A 162 10.12 16.77 5.22
N THR A 163 9.78 15.93 4.25
CA THR A 163 10.29 14.57 4.14
C THR A 163 10.97 14.35 2.80
N VAL A 164 12.08 13.62 2.82
CA VAL A 164 12.68 12.99 1.65
C VAL A 164 12.83 11.50 1.91
N SER A 165 12.52 10.68 0.93
CA SER A 165 12.60 9.22 1.02
C SER A 165 13.08 8.60 -0.29
N ILE A 166 13.64 7.40 -0.15
CA ILE A 166 13.78 6.44 -1.24
C ILE A 166 12.85 5.26 -0.95
N GLU A 167 12.08 4.85 -1.94
CA GLU A 167 10.98 3.90 -1.77
C GLU A 167 11.00 2.80 -2.83
N ASP A 168 10.62 1.59 -2.44
CA ASP A 168 10.46 0.48 -3.36
C ASP A 168 9.10 0.60 -4.07
N TYR A 169 9.15 0.68 -5.39
CA TYR A 169 7.95 0.89 -6.20
C TYR A 169 7.33 -0.42 -6.71
N THR A 170 7.94 -1.59 -6.48
CA THR A 170 7.50 -2.89 -7.03
C THR A 170 6.07 -3.27 -6.66
N GLU A 171 5.64 -2.97 -5.44
CA GLU A 171 4.27 -3.22 -4.97
C GLU A 171 3.23 -2.24 -5.57
N GLN A 172 3.67 -1.18 -6.26
CA GLN A 172 2.83 -0.08 -6.78
C GLN A 172 2.87 0.05 -8.31
N ARG A 173 3.65 -0.78 -9.01
CA ARG A 173 3.79 -0.73 -10.47
C ARG A 173 2.49 -1.12 -11.17
N LEU A 174 1.94 -0.23 -11.99
CA LEU A 174 0.98 -0.60 -13.04
C LEU A 174 1.71 -1.29 -14.19
N PRO A 175 1.12 -2.30 -14.85
CA PRO A 175 1.81 -3.05 -15.90
C PRO A 175 2.25 -2.13 -17.07
N ILE A 176 3.49 -2.31 -17.54
CA ILE A 176 3.89 -1.78 -18.85
C ILE A 176 3.32 -2.70 -19.92
N VAL A 177 2.54 -2.12 -20.84
CA VAL A 177 1.86 -2.85 -21.91
C VAL A 177 2.64 -2.70 -23.21
N ASN A 178 3.02 -3.82 -23.83
CA ASN A 178 3.53 -3.83 -25.18
C ASN A 178 2.36 -3.78 -26.18
N THR A 179 2.20 -2.65 -26.87
CA THR A 179 1.10 -2.42 -27.82
C THR A 179 1.20 -3.24 -29.12
N ASN A 180 2.34 -3.89 -29.38
CA ASN A 180 2.53 -4.75 -30.55
C ASN A 180 2.12 -6.21 -30.29
N THR A 181 2.08 -6.65 -29.03
CA THR A 181 1.73 -8.04 -28.63
C THR A 181 0.47 -8.13 -27.78
N ALA A 182 -0.03 -7.01 -27.23
CA ALA A 182 -1.34 -6.95 -26.63
C ALA A 182 -2.39 -7.32 -27.70
N ALA A 183 -3.12 -8.41 -27.48
CA ALA A 183 -4.29 -8.74 -28.29
C ALA A 183 -5.33 -7.63 -28.11
N VAL A 184 -5.26 -6.63 -28.97
CA VAL A 184 -6.36 -5.68 -29.22
C VAL A 184 -7.43 -6.48 -29.96
N GLY A 185 -8.25 -7.23 -29.22
CA GLY A 185 -9.48 -7.90 -29.65
C GLY A 185 -9.40 -8.71 -30.95
N GLY A 186 -9.46 -10.04 -30.85
CA GLY A 186 -9.80 -10.88 -31.98
C GLY A 186 -11.09 -10.39 -32.68
N ALA A 187 -11.14 -10.56 -34.00
CA ALA A 187 -12.22 -10.10 -34.87
C ALA A 187 -13.61 -10.32 -34.25
N GLY A 188 -14.31 -9.22 -33.90
CA GLY A 188 -15.71 -9.26 -33.48
C GLY A 188 -16.10 -8.43 -32.25
N GLN A 189 -15.16 -7.75 -31.56
CA GLN A 189 -15.50 -6.85 -30.45
C GLN A 189 -14.91 -5.45 -30.71
N PRO A 190 -15.68 -4.35 -30.55
CA PRO A 190 -15.16 -2.99 -30.72
C PRO A 190 -14.13 -2.69 -29.62
N ALA A 191 -12.86 -2.92 -29.92
CA ALA A 191 -11.73 -2.70 -29.04
C ALA A 191 -11.42 -1.20 -28.92
N THR A 192 -12.05 -0.55 -27.96
CA THR A 192 -11.60 0.76 -27.48
C THR A 192 -10.48 0.55 -26.46
N LEU A 193 -9.63 1.56 -26.27
CA LEU A 193 -8.54 1.62 -25.28
C LEU A 193 -8.97 1.18 -23.85
N ALA A 194 -10.28 1.24 -23.57
CA ALA A 194 -10.92 0.72 -22.36
C ALA A 194 -10.72 -0.78 -22.14
N ALA A 195 -10.62 -1.62 -23.18
CA ALA A 195 -10.41 -3.07 -23.02
C ALA A 195 -8.99 -3.41 -22.56
N ALA A 196 -8.00 -2.57 -22.86
CA ALA A 196 -6.61 -2.71 -22.39
C ALA A 196 -6.42 -2.15 -20.97
N LEU A 197 -7.25 -1.19 -20.56
CA LEU A 197 -7.23 -0.60 -19.21
C LEU A 197 -8.14 -1.37 -18.21
N PHE A 198 -9.15 -2.08 -18.71
CA PHE A 198 -10.11 -2.88 -17.95
C PHE A 198 -10.39 -4.22 -18.66
N PRO A 199 -9.42 -5.14 -18.73
CA PRO A 199 -9.65 -6.42 -19.38
C PRO A 199 -10.63 -7.25 -18.55
N LEU A 200 -11.89 -7.30 -18.98
CA LEU A 200 -12.84 -8.29 -18.47
C LEU A 200 -12.28 -9.69 -18.78
N GLY A 201 -11.74 -10.37 -17.77
CA GLY A 201 -11.34 -11.77 -17.86
C GLY A 201 -10.00 -12.08 -18.54
N VAL A 202 -9.06 -11.13 -18.68
CA VAL A 202 -7.70 -11.39 -19.22
C VAL A 202 -6.61 -10.94 -18.23
N THR A 203 -5.68 -11.84 -17.91
CA THR A 203 -4.51 -11.55 -17.07
C THR A 203 -3.50 -10.68 -17.85
N GLN A 204 -3.24 -9.47 -17.38
CA GLN A 204 -2.21 -8.58 -17.93
C GLN A 204 -0.82 -9.18 -17.70
N THR A 205 -0.07 -9.47 -18.76
CA THR A 205 1.36 -9.76 -18.67
C THR A 205 2.11 -8.45 -18.62
N SER A 206 2.66 -8.12 -17.47
CA SER A 206 3.47 -6.90 -17.31
C SER A 206 4.86 -7.09 -17.92
N PHE A 207 5.26 -6.20 -18.84
CA PHE A 207 6.62 -6.13 -19.37
C PHE A 207 7.51 -5.23 -18.51
N HIS A 208 7.47 -5.38 -17.18
CA HIS A 208 8.38 -4.65 -16.29
C HIS A 208 9.75 -5.29 -16.30
N HIS A 209 10.80 -4.46 -16.33
CA HIS A 209 12.15 -4.91 -16.01
C HIS A 209 12.29 -5.19 -14.50
N GLY A 210 13.45 -5.71 -14.08
CA GLY A 210 13.75 -6.00 -12.68
C GLY A 210 13.65 -4.77 -11.75
N TYR A 211 13.90 -4.98 -10.47
CA TYR A 211 14.05 -3.87 -9.53
C TYR A 211 15.52 -3.49 -9.42
N GLU A 212 15.86 -2.30 -9.92
CA GLU A 212 17.26 -1.81 -9.96
C GLU A 212 17.43 -0.48 -9.23
N THR A 213 16.43 0.39 -9.30
CA THR A 213 16.51 1.75 -8.76
C THR A 213 15.28 2.05 -7.90
N PRO A 214 15.43 2.53 -6.66
CA PRO A 214 14.30 2.99 -5.86
C PRO A 214 13.74 4.29 -6.44
N ASP A 215 12.49 4.58 -6.10
CA ASP A 215 11.88 5.88 -6.38
C ASP A 215 12.38 6.91 -5.36
N VAL A 216 12.59 8.14 -5.80
CA VAL A 216 12.91 9.26 -4.90
C VAL A 216 11.65 10.04 -4.66
N VAL A 217 11.21 10.12 -3.41
CA VAL A 217 9.96 10.77 -3.01
C VAL A 217 10.28 11.91 -2.04
N GLY A 218 9.52 13.00 -2.16
CA GLY A 218 9.62 14.12 -1.24
C GLY A 218 8.27 14.78 -0.99
N ASN A 219 8.08 15.31 0.20
CA ASN A 219 6.90 16.09 0.53
C ASN A 219 7.19 17.24 1.49
N ILE A 220 6.29 18.22 1.46
CA ILE A 220 6.12 19.19 2.54
C ILE A 220 4.67 19.06 3.00
N ARG A 221 4.49 18.89 4.30
CA ARG A 221 3.19 18.68 4.93
C ARG A 221 2.99 19.70 6.05
N VAL A 222 1.76 20.15 6.22
CA VAL A 222 1.32 20.94 7.37
C VAL A 222 0.14 20.23 8.04
N ASP A 223 0.24 20.04 9.35
CA ASP A 223 -0.82 19.52 10.21
C ASP A 223 -1.15 20.55 11.29
N GLN A 224 -2.38 21.04 11.29
CA GLN A 224 -2.86 22.07 12.22
C GLN A 224 -4.26 21.76 12.74
N ALA A 225 -4.78 22.63 13.61
CA ALA A 225 -6.11 22.47 14.19
C ALA A 225 -7.23 22.45 13.12
N TRP A 226 -7.07 23.21 12.03
CA TRP A 226 -8.03 23.26 10.93
C TRP A 226 -8.03 22.01 10.04
N GLY A 227 -6.98 21.19 10.10
CA GLY A 227 -6.80 20.06 9.19
C GLY A 227 -5.35 19.88 8.76
N SER A 228 -5.14 19.36 7.55
CA SER A 228 -3.82 19.11 6.99
C SER A 228 -3.74 19.43 5.51
N ALA A 229 -2.56 19.81 5.04
CA ALA A 229 -2.26 19.92 3.61
C ALA A 229 -0.88 19.34 3.29
N GLN A 230 -0.69 18.87 2.07
CA GLN A 230 0.58 18.31 1.61
C GLN A 230 0.80 18.67 0.14
N VAL A 231 2.06 18.96 -0.21
CA VAL A 231 2.55 18.95 -1.58
C VAL A 231 3.63 17.89 -1.64
N MET A 232 3.60 17.05 -2.67
CA MET A 232 4.52 15.93 -2.83
C MET A 232 5.00 15.78 -4.26
N GLY A 233 6.16 15.16 -4.41
CA GLY A 233 6.76 14.81 -5.69
C GLY A 233 7.45 13.46 -5.62
N ALA A 234 7.53 12.79 -6.76
CA ALA A 234 8.25 11.54 -6.93
C ALA A 234 9.05 11.55 -8.24
N LEU A 235 10.22 10.96 -8.22
CA LEU A 235 11.01 10.59 -9.40
C LEU A 235 11.01 9.08 -9.52
N HIS A 236 10.72 8.60 -10.72
CA HIS A 236 10.50 7.18 -10.99
C HIS A 236 11.25 6.77 -12.26
N LEU A 237 11.99 5.66 -12.24
CA LEU A 237 12.66 5.15 -13.44
C LEU A 237 11.74 4.20 -14.22
N ASN A 238 11.26 4.67 -15.37
CA ASN A 238 10.48 3.87 -16.30
C ASN A 238 11.42 2.91 -17.03
N GLN A 239 11.28 1.62 -16.74
CA GLN A 239 12.07 0.54 -17.30
C GLN A 239 11.19 -0.59 -17.85
N ALA A 240 11.24 -0.79 -19.16
CA ALA A 240 10.47 -1.81 -19.86
C ALA A 240 11.35 -3.05 -20.16
N ASN A 241 10.72 -4.21 -20.12
CA ASN A 241 11.33 -5.50 -20.46
C ASN A 241 11.33 -5.74 -21.99
N TYR A 242 11.97 -6.81 -22.44
CA TYR A 242 12.13 -7.16 -23.86
C TYR A 242 10.80 -7.26 -24.62
N TYR A 243 10.79 -6.81 -25.88
CA TYR A 243 9.62 -6.83 -26.75
C TYR A 243 9.04 -8.23 -27.04
N ASN A 244 9.83 -9.31 -26.94
CA ASN A 244 9.39 -10.68 -27.28
C ASN A 244 9.48 -11.70 -26.13
N GLY A 245 9.75 -11.26 -24.89
CA GLY A 245 9.82 -12.14 -23.71
C GLY A 245 11.06 -13.04 -23.59
N ALA A 246 11.98 -13.06 -24.57
CA ALA A 246 13.27 -13.73 -24.44
C ALA A 246 14.33 -12.72 -23.95
N ASN A 247 15.01 -13.05 -22.84
CA ASN A 247 16.17 -12.31 -22.31
C ASN A 247 17.36 -12.37 -23.29
N GLN A 248 17.29 -11.59 -24.36
CA GLN A 248 18.22 -11.60 -25.48
C GLN A 248 18.96 -10.27 -25.53
N THR A 249 20.14 -10.19 -24.91
CA THR A 249 21.25 -9.22 -25.11
C THR A 249 20.99 -7.70 -25.29
N ALA A 250 19.76 -7.19 -25.37
CA ALA A 250 19.42 -5.76 -25.57
C ALA A 250 17.99 -5.41 -25.07
N HIS A 251 17.87 -4.44 -24.15
CA HIS A 251 16.59 -3.94 -23.63
C HIS A 251 16.28 -2.53 -24.18
N PRO A 252 15.01 -2.06 -24.14
CA PRO A 252 14.68 -0.67 -24.42
C PRO A 252 15.42 0.30 -23.47
N ASP A 253 15.66 1.53 -23.93
CA ASP A 253 16.23 2.58 -23.10
C ASP A 253 15.34 2.91 -21.89
N GLU A 254 15.97 3.18 -20.76
CA GLU A 254 15.30 3.61 -19.54
C GLU A 254 15.08 5.13 -19.56
N LYS A 255 14.00 5.60 -18.91
CA LYS A 255 13.67 7.03 -18.82
C LYS A 255 13.21 7.40 -17.42
N TRP A 256 13.73 8.51 -16.91
CA TRP A 256 13.18 9.12 -15.70
C TRP A 256 11.83 9.77 -15.99
N GLY A 257 10.82 9.33 -15.26
CA GLY A 257 9.53 9.97 -15.11
C GLY A 257 9.42 10.69 -13.77
N TRP A 258 8.36 11.47 -13.63
CA TRP A 258 8.07 12.21 -12.41
C TRP A 258 6.57 12.28 -12.17
N ALA A 259 6.20 12.46 -10.91
CA ALA A 259 4.85 12.74 -10.47
C ALA A 259 4.86 13.87 -9.45
N VAL A 260 3.81 14.69 -9.44
CA VAL A 260 3.58 15.71 -8.41
C VAL A 260 2.13 15.64 -7.96
N GLY A 261 1.90 15.95 -6.69
CA GLY A 261 0.58 15.95 -6.10
C GLY A 261 0.44 17.05 -5.06
N ALA A 262 -0.80 17.42 -4.80
CA ALA A 262 -1.16 18.24 -3.66
C ALA A 262 -2.49 17.76 -3.08
N GLY A 263 -2.66 17.88 -1.77
CA GLY A 263 -3.87 17.46 -1.10
C GLY A 263 -4.21 18.35 0.10
N LEU A 264 -5.50 18.44 0.40
CA LEU A 264 -6.06 19.17 1.52
C LEU A 264 -7.09 18.30 2.24
N THR A 265 -7.03 18.26 3.57
CA THR A 265 -8.05 17.67 4.44
C THR A 265 -8.49 18.73 5.44
N LEU A 266 -9.77 19.07 5.44
CA LEU A 266 -10.35 20.06 6.36
C LEU A 266 -11.13 19.36 7.45
N LYS A 267 -10.90 19.75 8.71
CA LYS A 267 -11.73 19.33 9.83
C LYS A 267 -12.96 20.20 9.88
N MET A 268 -14.12 19.57 9.75
CA MET A 268 -15.40 20.27 9.82
C MET A 268 -15.76 20.58 11.29
N PRO A 269 -16.43 21.71 11.57
CA PRO A 269 -16.64 22.24 12.93
C PRO A 269 -17.53 21.39 13.84
N TRP A 270 -18.16 20.34 13.33
CA TRP A 270 -19.06 19.45 14.08
C TRP A 270 -18.44 18.12 14.54
N ASN A 271 -17.15 17.87 14.27
CA ASN A 271 -16.43 16.69 14.75
C ASN A 271 -15.45 17.02 15.90
N ALA A 272 -15.95 17.73 16.93
CA ALA A 272 -15.23 17.97 18.18
C ALA A 272 -15.52 16.89 19.21
#